data_AF-H3KF62-F1
#
_entry.id   AF-H3KF62-F1
#
_cell.length_a   1.000
_cell.length_b   1.000
_cell.length_c   1.000
_cell.angle_alpha   90.00
_cell.angle_beta   90.00
_cell.angle_gamma   90.00
#
_symmetry.space_group_name_H-M   'P 1'
#
loop_
_entity.id
_entity.type
_entity.pdbx_description
1 polymer ?
#
loop_
_entity_poly.entity_id
_entity_poly.type
_entity_poly.pdbx_seq_one_letter_code
_entity_poly.pdbx_strand_id
1 'polypeptide(L)'
;MKVGRTCWQDALPLTLGQEFSGFAAVTRRMAAKLRAARPGCFELVMGGSAVGTGLGADPGYMDAFYEALSDDLGEPVRPWRTSSTASRTWTSA
;
A
#
# COMPACT_ATOMS: atom_id res chain seq x y z
N MET A 1 13.26 -27.19 -26.91
CA MET A 1 14.49 -26.61 -26.32
C MET A 1 14.74 -25.26 -26.97
N LYS A 2 15.12 -24.22 -26.21
CA LYS A 2 15.38 -22.85 -26.67
C LYS A 2 16.78 -22.43 -26.20
N VAL A 3 17.51 -21.66 -27.02
CA VAL A 3 18.80 -21.08 -26.62
C VAL A 3 18.60 -19.98 -25.59
N GLY A 4 19.32 -20.05 -24.47
CA GLY A 4 19.33 -18.98 -23.48
C GLY A 4 20.10 -17.76 -23.99
N ARG A 5 19.85 -16.60 -23.37
CA ARG A 5 20.59 -15.36 -23.64
C ARG A 5 21.05 -14.71 -22.34
N THR A 6 22.33 -14.40 -22.24
CA THR A 6 22.92 -13.60 -21.16
C THR A 6 23.79 -12.52 -21.77
N CYS A 7 23.69 -11.27 -21.30
CA CYS A 7 24.38 -10.13 -21.92
C CYS A 7 24.15 -10.05 -23.44
N TRP A 8 22.95 -10.44 -23.90
CA TRP A 8 22.56 -10.56 -25.32
C TRP A 8 23.28 -11.64 -26.15
N GLN A 9 24.20 -12.39 -25.55
CA GLN A 9 24.93 -13.48 -26.20
C GLN A 9 24.27 -14.84 -25.93
N ASP A 10 24.47 -15.79 -26.83
CA ASP A 10 23.97 -17.16 -26.69
C ASP A 10 24.54 -17.83 -25.43
N ALA A 11 23.67 -18.58 -24.75
CA ALA A 11 23.99 -19.32 -23.52
C ALA A 11 23.50 -20.78 -23.63
N LEU A 12 23.62 -21.53 -22.52
CA LEU A 12 23.15 -22.91 -22.46
C LEU A 12 21.64 -23.02 -22.77
N PRO A 13 21.18 -24.12 -23.39
CA PRO A 13 19.77 -24.34 -23.66
C PRO A 13 18.92 -24.43 -22.40
N LEU A 14 17.71 -23.90 -22.47
CA LEU A 14 16.65 -24.09 -21.48
C LEU A 14 15.32 -24.43 -22.18
N THR A 15 14.36 -24.92 -21.41
CA THR A 15 12.99 -25.10 -21.89
C THR A 15 12.22 -23.78 -21.83
N LEU A 16 11.23 -23.62 -22.71
CA LEU A 16 10.32 -22.46 -22.64
C LEU A 16 9.59 -22.40 -21.29
N GLY A 17 9.26 -23.56 -20.70
CA GLY A 17 8.67 -23.64 -19.37
C GLY A 17 9.56 -23.07 -18.27
N GLN A 18 10.88 -23.28 -18.34
CA GLN A 18 11.84 -22.68 -17.39
C GLN A 18 11.87 -21.15 -17.53
N GLU A 19 11.84 -20.60 -18.75
CA GLU A 19 11.77 -19.16 -18.99
C GLU A 19 10.48 -18.55 -18.41
N PHE A 20 9.32 -19.14 -18.72
CA PHE A 20 8.02 -18.71 -18.20
C PHE A 20 7.88 -18.90 -16.69
N SER A 21 8.58 -19.86 -16.09
CA SER A 21 8.60 -20.01 -14.64
C SER A 21 9.25 -18.80 -13.93
N GLY A 22 10.22 -18.15 -14.58
CA GLY A 22 10.83 -16.90 -14.11
C GLY A 22 9.80 -15.76 -14.05
N PHE A 23 9.04 -15.56 -15.15
CA PHE A 23 7.96 -14.58 -15.19
C PHE A 23 6.89 -14.86 -14.14
N ALA A 24 6.42 -16.11 -14.04
CA ALA A 24 5.44 -16.52 -13.04
C ALA A 24 5.93 -16.25 -11.60
N ALA A 25 7.21 -16.50 -11.31
CA ALA A 25 7.79 -16.21 -10.01
C ALA A 25 7.84 -14.70 -9.70
N VAL A 26 8.17 -13.85 -10.68
CA VAL A 26 8.12 -12.38 -10.50
C VAL A 26 6.69 -11.92 -10.24
N THR A 27 5.73 -12.34 -11.05
CA THR A 27 4.31 -11.97 -10.89
C THR A 27 3.78 -12.35 -9.51
N ARG A 28 4.07 -13.57 -9.02
CA ARG A 28 3.66 -14.00 -7.66
C ARG A 28 4.28 -13.12 -6.57
N ARG A 29 5.56 -12.77 -6.69
CA ARG A 29 6.24 -11.89 -5.74
C ARG A 29 5.63 -10.48 -5.74
N MET A 30 5.34 -9.92 -6.90
CA MET A 30 4.71 -8.60 -7.01
C MET A 30 3.30 -8.59 -6.45
N ALA A 31 2.50 -9.62 -6.75
CA ALA A 31 1.16 -9.77 -6.17
C ALA A 31 1.20 -9.87 -4.63
N ALA A 32 2.20 -10.56 -4.07
CA ALA A 32 2.40 -10.62 -2.61
C ALA A 32 2.75 -9.25 -2.03
N LYS A 33 3.63 -8.48 -2.69
CA LYS A 33 3.96 -7.10 -2.28
C LYS A 33 2.74 -6.18 -2.29
N LEU A 34 1.92 -6.25 -3.35
CA LEU A 34 0.70 -5.44 -3.45
C LEU A 34 -0.28 -5.78 -2.33
N ARG A 35 -0.49 -7.07 -2.05
CA ARG A 35 -1.31 -7.51 -0.91
C ARG A 35 -0.78 -7.01 0.43
N ALA A 36 0.54 -6.98 0.61
CA ALA A 36 1.17 -6.48 1.83
C ALA A 36 1.09 -4.95 1.98
N ALA A 37 1.11 -4.20 0.86
CA ALA A 37 0.98 -2.75 0.86
C ALA A 37 -0.47 -2.28 1.10
N ARG A 38 -1.45 -3.09 0.66
CA ARG A 38 -2.88 -2.75 0.69
C ARG A 38 -3.41 -2.24 2.04
N PRO A 39 -3.12 -2.86 3.21
CA PRO A 39 -3.65 -2.37 4.49
C PRO A 39 -3.22 -0.94 4.81
N GLY A 40 -1.99 -0.55 4.44
CA GLY A 40 -1.48 0.80 4.67
C GLY A 40 -2.19 1.87 3.83
N CYS A 41 -2.84 1.49 2.72
CA CYS A 41 -3.62 2.41 1.90
C CYS A 41 -4.95 2.82 2.56
N PHE A 42 -5.42 2.06 3.56
CA PHE A 42 -6.67 2.34 4.28
C PHE A 42 -6.42 3.00 5.65
N GLU A 43 -5.18 3.40 5.96
CA GLU A 43 -4.86 4.24 7.11
C GLU A 43 -4.75 5.70 6.66
N LEU A 44 -5.68 6.55 7.08
CA LEU A 44 -5.74 7.96 6.65
C LEU A 44 -5.39 8.91 7.79
N VAL A 45 -4.62 9.96 7.46
CA VAL A 45 -4.33 11.10 8.34
C VAL A 45 -5.44 12.15 8.18
N MET A 46 -6.69 11.74 8.38
CA MET A 46 -7.78 12.71 8.54
C MET A 46 -7.86 13.05 10.02
N GLY A 47 -7.64 14.32 10.33
CA GLY A 47 -7.74 14.87 11.67
C GLY A 47 -8.98 15.77 11.76
N GLY A 48 -9.66 15.79 12.90
CA GLY A 48 -10.94 16.50 13.04
C GLY A 48 -10.89 18.02 12.85
N SER A 49 -9.73 18.63 12.53
CA SER A 49 -9.63 20.03 12.09
C SER A 49 -8.26 20.36 11.49
N ALA A 50 -7.99 21.64 11.24
CA ALA A 50 -6.85 22.19 10.50
C ALA A 50 -5.45 21.63 10.86
N VAL A 51 -5.24 21.22 12.12
CA VAL A 51 -3.95 20.69 12.60
C VAL A 51 -4.09 19.31 13.27
N GLY A 52 -5.22 18.64 13.05
CA GLY A 52 -5.48 17.30 13.57
C GLY A 52 -5.76 17.22 15.08
N THR A 53 -6.10 18.33 15.72
CA THR A 53 -6.49 18.39 17.14
C THR A 53 -7.95 18.03 17.38
N GLY A 54 -8.77 17.98 16.33
CA GLY A 54 -10.23 17.84 16.46
C GLY A 54 -10.92 19.12 16.95
N LEU A 55 -10.18 20.22 17.15
CA LEU A 55 -10.76 21.48 17.62
C LEU A 55 -11.65 22.08 16.53
N GLY A 56 -12.96 22.17 16.81
CA GLY A 56 -13.95 22.68 15.86
C GLY A 56 -14.67 21.60 15.04
N ALA A 57 -14.29 20.32 15.19
CA ALA A 57 -15.17 19.22 14.75
C ALA A 57 -16.28 19.01 15.78
N ASP A 58 -17.46 18.69 15.26
CA ASP A 58 -18.58 18.23 16.08
C ASP A 58 -18.22 16.90 16.78
N PRO A 59 -18.58 16.68 18.05
CA PRO A 59 -18.36 15.40 18.71
C PRO A 59 -18.98 14.25 17.90
N GLY A 60 -18.17 13.23 17.60
CA GLY A 60 -18.60 12.06 16.81
C GLY A 60 -18.44 12.20 15.29
N TYR A 61 -18.08 13.38 14.76
CA TYR A 61 -17.83 13.57 13.33
C TYR A 61 -16.79 12.58 12.78
N MET A 62 -15.70 12.37 13.52
CA MET A 62 -14.60 11.50 13.09
C MET A 62 -15.03 10.04 12.97
N ASP A 63 -15.79 9.55 13.95
CA ASP A 63 -16.28 8.17 13.94
C ASP A 63 -17.24 7.96 12.77
N ALA A 64 -18.19 8.89 12.58
CA ALA A 64 -19.13 8.85 11.46
C ALA A 64 -18.43 8.95 10.10
N PHE A 65 -17.37 9.76 9.99
CA PHE A 65 -16.59 9.91 8.76
C PHE A 65 -15.88 8.61 8.35
N TYR A 66 -15.19 7.96 9.30
CA TYR A 66 -14.50 6.69 9.03
C TYR A 66 -15.48 5.53 8.79
N GLU A 67 -16.63 5.52 9.47
CA GLU A 67 -17.71 4.57 9.22
C GLU A 67 -18.26 4.73 7.80
N ALA A 68 -18.67 5.95 7.43
CA ALA A 68 -19.21 6.24 6.10
C ALA A 68 -18.21 5.91 4.97
N LEU A 69 -16.92 6.22 5.15
CA LEU A 69 -15.89 5.86 4.17
C LEU A 69 -15.66 4.35 4.08
N SER A 70 -15.73 3.64 5.22
CA SER A 70 -15.56 2.19 5.22
C SER A 70 -16.70 1.50 4.48
N ASP A 71 -17.92 2.02 4.65
CA ASP A 71 -19.11 1.54 3.96
C ASP A 71 -19.04 1.80 2.45
N ASP A 72 -18.63 3.01 2.03
CA ASP A 72 -18.51 3.37 0.61
C ASP A 72 -17.41 2.58 -0.12
N LEU A 73 -16.27 2.36 0.54
CA LEU A 73 -15.14 1.62 -0.02
C LEU A 73 -15.28 0.10 0.12
N GLY A 74 -16.23 -0.39 0.92
CA GLY A 74 -16.39 -1.80 1.27
C GLY A 74 -15.19 -2.39 2.01
N GLU A 75 -14.34 -1.54 2.59
CA GLU A 75 -13.08 -1.90 3.24
C GLU A 75 -12.89 -1.07 4.51
N PRO A 76 -12.36 -1.64 5.60
CA PRO A 76 -12.21 -0.92 6.85
C PRO A 76 -11.15 0.17 6.73
N VAL A 77 -11.59 1.42 6.70
CA VAL A 77 -10.73 2.61 6.78
C VAL A 77 -10.50 2.96 8.24
N ARG A 78 -9.26 3.28 8.58
CA ARG A 78 -8.87 3.54 9.97
C ARG A 78 -8.10 4.85 10.08
N PRO A 79 -8.19 5.53 11.23
CA PRO A 79 -7.27 6.61 11.52
C PRO A 79 -5.84 6.09 11.57
N TRP A 80 -4.93 6.87 11.00
CA TRP A 80 -3.52 6.58 11.07
C TRP A 80 -3.06 6.55 12.53
N ARG A 81 -2.39 5.47 12.95
CA ARG A 81 -1.89 5.31 14.31
C ARG A 81 -0.70 6.24 14.54
N THR A 82 -0.94 7.35 15.23
CA THR A 82 0.13 8.17 15.78
C THR A 82 0.81 7.40 16.92
N SER A 83 2.08 7.01 16.76
CA SER A 83 2.97 7.08 17.93
C SER A 83 3.16 8.57 18.20
N SER A 84 3.25 8.98 19.46
CA SER A 84 3.23 10.36 19.97
C SER A 84 4.31 11.32 19.43
N THR A 85 4.99 10.99 18.33
CA THR A 85 6.15 11.68 17.74
C THR A 85 5.85 12.37 16.39
N ALA A 86 4.71 12.08 15.76
CA ALA A 86 4.46 12.44 14.37
C ALA A 86 3.92 13.85 14.10
N SER A 87 3.55 14.64 15.12
CA SER A 87 3.13 16.04 14.94
C SER A 87 4.27 16.97 14.50
N ARG A 88 5.52 16.48 14.45
CA ARG A 88 6.72 17.28 14.19
C ARG A 88 7.19 17.36 12.72
N THR A 89 6.68 16.52 11.81
CA THR A 89 7.18 16.52 10.43
C THR A 89 6.43 17.45 9.47
N TRP A 90 5.29 18.02 9.90
CA TRP A 90 4.48 18.95 9.08
C TRP A 90 4.47 20.40 9.59
N THR A 91 5.15 20.71 10.68
CA THR A 91 5.29 22.08 11.22
C THR A 91 6.64 22.74 10.90
N SER A 92 7.49 22.10 10.09
CA SER A 92 8.82 22.62 9.72
C SER A 92 8.95 22.98 8.23
N ALA A 93 7.91 23.59 7.66
CA ALA A 93 7.97 24.26 6.35
C ALA A 93 7.62 25.73 6.51
#